data_AF-A0A6G6KE78-F1
#
_entry.id   AF-A0A6G6KE78-F1
#
_cell.length_a   1.000
_cell.length_b   1.000
_cell.length_c   1.000
_cell.angle_alpha   90.00
_cell.angle_beta   90.00
_cell.angle_gamma   90.00
#
_symmetry.space_group_name_H-M   'P 1'
#
loop_
_entity.id
_entity.type
_entity.pdbx_description
1 polymer ?
#
loop_
_entity_poly.entity_id
_entity_poly.type
_entity_poly.pdbx_seq_one_letter_code
_entity_poly.pdbx_strand_id
1 'polypeptide(L)'
;MKTPHRRLLLVIVPLLLITGSLPAQQDMKAIEATMGRMRDALRNTMIQLQTAQAENAASQAKLVEAENKIVELNARITSLTKQADADKANATRVAKEQEARIGTQATELAALSSNLEKWKAGYKQAADVANQTESRRAKSAAKVIVLERRVADQQVKNQELYKLGLEVLTRYEKFGLGTAIVRREPFTGIARAKFETLVQDYSDKLADGRIKPEDAEKSASAAAAAASAAPASAPVPATPSEKPAEKPAASAQKGKS
;
A
#
# COMPACT_ATOMS: atom_id res chain seq x y z
N MET A 1 88.46 6.91 14.52
CA MET A 1 89.64 7.78 14.66
C MET A 1 89.84 8.13 16.14
N LYS A 2 90.79 7.45 16.81
CA LYS A 2 91.47 7.88 18.05
C LYS A 2 92.60 6.87 18.33
N THR A 3 93.84 7.30 18.10
CA THR A 3 95.09 6.69 18.59
C THR A 3 95.27 7.06 20.09
N PRO A 4 96.40 6.89 20.81
CA PRO A 4 97.71 6.26 20.52
C PRO A 4 98.30 5.49 21.74
N HIS A 5 99.61 5.20 21.70
CA HIS A 5 100.57 4.90 22.78
C HIS A 5 101.16 3.47 22.68
N ARG A 6 102.48 3.23 22.73
CA ARG A 6 103.64 4.07 23.10
C ARG A 6 104.91 3.36 22.60
N ARG A 7 105.82 4.08 21.93
CA ARG A 7 107.23 3.68 21.76
C ARG A 7 108.08 4.47 22.76
N LEU A 8 108.87 3.79 23.59
CA LEU A 8 109.93 4.34 24.45
C LEU A 8 110.84 3.13 24.80
N LEU A 9 111.97 2.92 24.12
CA LEU A 9 113.31 3.52 24.28
C LEU A 9 114.19 2.76 25.30
N LEU A 10 115.21 2.08 24.75
CA LEU A 10 116.62 2.02 25.18
C LEU A 10 117.02 1.03 26.29
N VAL A 11 118.27 0.55 26.15
CA VAL A 11 119.28 0.28 27.21
C VAL A 11 119.90 -1.14 27.19
N ILE A 12 121.11 -1.20 26.59
CA ILE A 12 122.37 -1.78 27.14
C ILE A 12 122.74 -3.27 26.88
N VAL A 13 123.80 -3.40 26.07
CA VAL A 13 124.92 -4.39 26.00
C VAL A 13 125.62 -4.53 27.36
N PRO A 14 126.08 -5.67 27.93
CA PRO A 14 127.21 -6.49 27.41
C PRO A 14 127.12 -8.02 27.69
N LEU A 15 127.63 -8.91 26.82
CA LEU A 15 128.98 -9.53 26.84
C LEU A 15 129.03 -10.91 27.50
N LEU A 16 129.80 -11.78 26.81
CA LEU A 16 130.51 -12.98 27.27
C LEU A 16 129.71 -14.30 27.27
N LEU A 17 130.15 -15.46 26.76
CA LEU A 17 131.11 -15.95 25.75
C LEU A 17 131.06 -17.49 25.93
N ILE A 18 131.42 -18.23 24.87
CA ILE A 18 131.82 -19.66 24.86
C ILE A 18 130.63 -20.64 24.76
N THR A 19 130.09 -20.89 23.56
CA THR A 19 130.49 -21.90 22.54
C THR A 19 130.37 -23.35 23.00
N GLY A 20 129.46 -24.08 22.34
CA GLY A 20 129.45 -25.54 22.28
C GLY A 20 128.07 -26.16 22.06
N SER A 21 127.36 -25.84 20.97
CA SER A 21 126.08 -26.48 20.64
C SER A 21 126.19 -27.42 19.45
N LEU A 22 126.24 -28.73 19.74
CA LEU A 22 125.43 -29.72 19.02
C LEU A 22 123.96 -29.48 19.42
N PRO A 23 122.99 -29.58 18.49
CA PRO A 23 122.41 -30.88 18.13
C PRO A 23 122.10 -30.97 16.61
N ALA A 24 122.29 -32.08 15.89
CA ALA A 24 121.58 -33.36 15.96
C ALA A 24 120.03 -33.24 15.90
N GLN A 25 119.45 -33.69 14.78
CA GLN A 25 118.19 -34.45 14.78
C GLN A 25 116.86 -33.77 15.16
N GLN A 26 116.77 -32.44 15.33
CA GLN A 26 115.50 -31.75 15.64
C GLN A 26 114.73 -31.26 14.40
N ASP A 27 115.37 -31.16 13.24
CA ASP A 27 114.71 -30.62 12.05
C ASP A 27 113.74 -31.61 11.39
N MET A 28 114.00 -32.93 11.43
CA MET A 28 113.17 -33.90 10.67
C MET A 28 111.80 -34.19 11.31
N LYS A 29 111.70 -34.26 12.66
CA LYS A 29 110.41 -34.42 13.37
C LYS A 29 109.59 -33.12 13.43
N ALA A 30 110.25 -31.96 13.45
CA ALA A 30 109.58 -30.67 13.37
C ALA A 30 108.99 -30.43 11.97
N ILE A 31 109.68 -30.89 10.90
CA ILE A 31 109.16 -30.86 9.53
C ILE A 31 107.95 -31.79 9.36
N GLU A 32 107.95 -32.99 9.96
CA GLU A 32 106.80 -33.92 9.86
C GLU A 32 105.58 -33.43 10.66
N ALA A 33 105.78 -32.86 11.86
CA ALA A 33 104.70 -32.27 12.66
C ALA A 33 104.12 -30.98 12.04
N THR A 34 104.94 -30.16 11.37
CA THR A 34 104.47 -28.97 10.64
C THR A 34 103.72 -29.36 9.36
N MET A 35 104.19 -30.38 8.64
CA MET A 35 103.50 -30.94 7.48
C MET A 35 102.15 -31.59 7.85
N GLY A 36 102.08 -32.28 9.00
CA GLY A 36 100.82 -32.80 9.55
C GLY A 36 99.80 -31.70 9.87
N ARG A 37 100.23 -30.62 10.52
CA ARG A 37 99.37 -29.45 10.77
C ARG A 37 98.92 -28.75 9.50
N MET A 38 99.77 -28.65 8.47
CA MET A 38 99.37 -28.12 7.17
C MET A 38 98.33 -29.00 6.49
N ARG A 39 98.46 -30.33 6.60
CA ARG A 39 97.47 -31.28 6.07
C ARG A 39 96.13 -31.19 6.80
N ASP A 40 96.15 -31.05 8.12
CA ASP A 40 94.93 -30.87 8.91
C ASP A 40 94.29 -29.48 8.71
N ALA A 41 95.10 -28.44 8.53
CA ALA A 41 94.63 -27.12 8.13
C ALA A 41 93.96 -27.16 6.74
N LEU A 42 94.56 -27.85 5.76
CA LEU A 42 93.98 -28.05 4.43
C LEU A 42 92.67 -28.86 4.48
N ARG A 43 92.58 -29.89 5.33
CA ARG A 43 91.32 -30.63 5.54
C ARG A 43 90.24 -29.74 6.17
N ASN A 44 90.62 -28.95 7.16
CA ASN A 44 89.68 -28.05 7.84
C ASN A 44 89.17 -26.96 6.87
N THR A 45 90.03 -26.37 6.04
CA THR A 45 89.59 -25.40 5.02
C THR A 45 88.71 -26.04 3.96
N MET A 46 88.97 -27.30 3.58
CA MET A 46 88.12 -28.04 2.64
C MET A 46 86.74 -28.35 3.22
N ILE A 47 86.64 -28.73 4.50
CA ILE A 47 85.37 -28.92 5.21
C ILE A 47 84.62 -27.59 5.33
N GLN A 48 85.30 -26.50 5.71
CA GLN A 48 84.68 -25.17 5.78
C GLN A 48 84.16 -24.69 4.43
N LEU A 49 84.89 -24.95 3.34
CA LEU A 49 84.45 -24.62 1.99
C LEU A 49 83.23 -25.44 1.60
N GLN A 50 83.21 -26.74 1.92
CA GLN A 50 82.06 -27.60 1.67
C GLN A 50 80.82 -27.14 2.48
N THR A 51 80.99 -26.81 3.76
CA THR A 51 79.92 -26.28 4.62
C THR A 51 79.42 -24.92 4.11
N ALA A 52 80.31 -23.99 3.79
CA ALA A 52 79.93 -22.69 3.24
C ALA A 52 79.22 -22.82 1.88
N GLN A 53 79.65 -23.77 1.04
CA GLN A 53 78.98 -24.08 -0.22
C GLN A 53 77.59 -24.68 0.00
N ALA A 54 77.41 -25.55 1.00
CA ALA A 54 76.11 -26.09 1.39
C ALA A 54 75.19 -25.00 1.98
N GLU A 55 75.72 -24.10 2.81
CA GLU A 55 74.98 -22.96 3.37
C GLU A 55 74.58 -21.97 2.27
N ASN A 56 75.43 -21.72 1.28
CA ASN A 56 75.11 -20.86 0.13
C ASN A 56 74.06 -21.51 -0.78
N ALA A 57 74.14 -22.81 -1.02
CA ALA A 57 73.09 -23.54 -1.74
C ALA A 57 71.74 -23.50 -0.98
N ALA A 58 71.78 -23.65 0.36
CA ALA A 58 70.60 -23.58 1.21
C ALA A 58 70.00 -22.15 1.28
N SER A 59 70.83 -21.11 1.29
CA SER A 59 70.36 -19.71 1.28
C SER A 59 69.77 -19.33 -0.09
N GLN A 60 70.38 -19.76 -1.19
CA GLN A 60 69.81 -19.61 -2.53
C GLN A 60 68.46 -20.32 -2.68
N ALA A 61 68.33 -21.55 -2.15
CA ALA A 61 67.05 -22.26 -2.15
C ALA A 61 65.96 -21.49 -1.37
N LYS A 62 66.30 -20.89 -0.22
CA LYS A 62 65.37 -20.04 0.56
C LYS A 62 65.02 -18.74 -0.16
N LEU A 63 65.96 -18.13 -0.89
CA LEU A 63 65.69 -16.93 -1.70
C LEU A 63 64.70 -17.25 -2.82
N VAL A 64 64.91 -18.34 -3.56
CA VAL A 64 64.00 -18.79 -4.62
C VAL A 64 62.60 -19.09 -4.04
N GLU A 65 62.52 -19.75 -2.88
CA GLU A 65 61.24 -20.01 -2.21
C GLU A 65 60.54 -18.71 -1.78
N ALA A 66 61.28 -17.74 -1.25
CA ALA A 66 60.75 -16.44 -0.86
C ALA A 66 60.29 -15.61 -2.07
N GLU A 67 61.06 -15.60 -3.16
CA GLU A 67 60.69 -14.96 -4.42
C GLU A 67 59.42 -15.57 -5.01
N ASN A 68 59.29 -16.90 -5.01
CA ASN A 68 58.08 -17.60 -5.43
C ASN A 68 56.86 -17.21 -4.58
N LYS A 69 57.02 -17.12 -3.24
CA LYS A 69 55.95 -16.66 -2.34
C LYS A 69 55.56 -15.21 -2.59
N ILE A 70 56.52 -14.33 -2.89
CA ILE A 70 56.24 -12.92 -3.24
C ILE A 70 55.42 -12.85 -4.53
N VAL A 71 55.77 -13.63 -5.55
CA VAL A 71 55.02 -13.70 -6.81
C VAL A 71 53.59 -14.21 -6.56
N GLU A 72 53.43 -15.28 -5.79
CA GLU A 72 52.11 -15.84 -5.45
C GLU A 72 51.25 -14.85 -4.65
N LEU A 73 51.81 -14.21 -3.63
CA LEU A 73 51.11 -13.22 -2.82
C LEU A 73 50.74 -11.99 -3.65
N ASN A 74 51.61 -11.50 -4.53
CA ASN A 74 51.29 -10.39 -5.44
C ASN A 74 50.18 -10.77 -6.44
N ALA A 75 50.19 -11.99 -6.95
CA ALA A 75 49.10 -12.49 -7.79
C ALA A 75 47.77 -12.54 -7.01
N ARG A 76 47.81 -13.00 -5.76
CA ARG A 76 46.64 -13.06 -4.88
C ARG A 76 46.12 -11.68 -4.50
N ILE A 77 47.00 -10.73 -4.17
CA ILE A 77 46.65 -9.33 -3.92
C ILE A 77 45.97 -8.74 -5.16
N THR A 78 46.57 -8.91 -6.34
CA THR A 78 45.99 -8.40 -7.59
C THR A 78 44.60 -8.99 -7.86
N SER A 79 44.41 -10.29 -7.61
CA SER A 79 43.10 -10.94 -7.74
C SER A 79 42.08 -10.40 -6.73
N LEU A 80 42.46 -10.27 -5.46
CA LEU A 80 41.59 -9.77 -4.40
C LEU A 80 41.23 -8.29 -4.62
N THR A 81 42.15 -7.46 -5.09
CA THR A 81 41.88 -6.07 -5.46
C THR A 81 40.86 -6.00 -6.59
N LYS A 82 41.03 -6.81 -7.66
CA LYS A 82 40.05 -6.88 -8.76
C LYS A 82 38.67 -7.33 -8.28
N GLN A 83 38.61 -8.32 -7.38
CA GLN A 83 37.36 -8.77 -6.78
C GLN A 83 36.71 -7.68 -5.93
N ALA A 84 37.47 -7.00 -5.08
CA ALA A 84 36.96 -5.91 -4.24
C ALA A 84 36.42 -4.74 -5.08
N ASP A 85 37.10 -4.38 -6.18
CA ASP A 85 36.63 -3.36 -7.11
C ASP A 85 35.32 -3.78 -7.82
N ALA A 86 35.24 -5.03 -8.27
CA ALA A 86 34.03 -5.59 -8.88
C ALA A 86 32.86 -5.64 -7.89
N ASP A 87 33.10 -6.07 -6.64
CA ASP A 87 32.09 -6.14 -5.59
C ASP A 87 31.61 -4.75 -5.19
N LYS A 88 32.51 -3.76 -5.10
CA LYS A 88 32.14 -2.37 -4.85
C LYS A 88 31.28 -1.79 -5.98
N ALA A 89 31.63 -2.09 -7.24
CA ALA A 89 30.84 -1.68 -8.39
C ALA A 89 29.44 -2.34 -8.37
N ASN A 90 29.39 -3.63 -8.08
CA ASN A 90 28.13 -4.39 -7.95
C ASN A 90 27.26 -3.87 -6.79
N ALA A 91 27.84 -3.64 -5.62
CA ALA A 91 27.14 -3.08 -4.46
C ALA A 91 26.56 -1.70 -4.78
N THR A 92 27.34 -0.83 -5.45
CA THR A 92 26.87 0.49 -5.88
C THR A 92 25.72 0.39 -6.89
N ARG A 93 25.81 -0.55 -7.85
CA ARG A 93 24.76 -0.79 -8.84
C ARG A 93 23.48 -1.31 -8.19
N VAL A 94 23.60 -2.31 -7.32
CA VAL A 94 22.45 -2.90 -6.61
C VAL A 94 21.81 -1.89 -5.67
N ALA A 95 22.58 -1.07 -4.95
CA ALA A 95 22.04 -0.02 -4.10
C ALA A 95 21.22 1.00 -4.91
N LYS A 96 21.74 1.45 -6.07
CA LYS A 96 20.99 2.36 -6.96
C LYS A 96 19.73 1.71 -7.51
N GLU A 97 19.81 0.44 -7.89
CA GLU A 97 18.65 -0.30 -8.41
C GLU A 97 17.58 -0.49 -7.33
N GLN A 98 17.97 -0.80 -6.10
CA GLN A 98 17.05 -0.92 -4.97
C GLN A 98 16.42 0.41 -4.61
N GLU A 99 17.19 1.50 -4.57
CA GLU A 99 16.66 2.84 -4.33
C GLU A 99 15.63 3.22 -5.39
N ALA A 100 15.92 2.94 -6.68
CA ALA A 100 14.97 3.16 -7.76
C ALA A 100 13.69 2.32 -7.59
N ARG A 101 13.83 1.03 -7.23
CA ARG A 101 12.68 0.13 -6.97
C ARG A 101 11.83 0.58 -5.80
N ILE A 102 12.46 1.02 -4.71
CA ILE A 102 11.76 1.57 -3.54
C ILE A 102 11.02 2.85 -3.93
N GLY A 103 11.67 3.73 -4.72
CA GLY A 103 11.05 4.93 -5.27
C GLY A 103 9.81 4.61 -6.11
N THR A 104 9.89 3.64 -7.04
CA THR A 104 8.74 3.21 -7.85
C THR A 104 7.64 2.57 -7.01
N GLN A 105 7.99 1.75 -6.02
CA GLN A 105 7.00 1.14 -5.13
C GLN A 105 6.30 2.19 -4.26
N ALA A 106 7.03 3.21 -3.78
CA ALA A 106 6.45 4.31 -3.02
C ALA A 106 5.44 5.12 -3.85
N THR A 107 5.75 5.40 -5.13
CA THR A 107 4.82 6.11 -6.02
C THR A 107 3.61 5.26 -6.38
N GLU A 108 3.79 3.95 -6.62
CA GLU A 108 2.69 3.00 -6.84
C GLU A 108 1.78 2.89 -5.63
N LEU A 109 2.33 2.76 -4.41
CA LEU A 109 1.55 2.74 -3.18
C LEU A 109 0.78 4.05 -2.94
N ALA A 110 1.39 5.19 -3.23
CA ALA A 110 0.72 6.49 -3.18
C ALA A 110 -0.43 6.58 -4.21
N ALA A 111 -0.23 6.08 -5.43
CA ALA A 111 -1.28 6.03 -6.45
C ALA A 111 -2.42 5.08 -6.07
N LEU A 112 -2.10 3.89 -5.54
CA LEU A 112 -3.08 2.89 -5.10
C LEU A 112 -3.91 3.41 -3.92
N SER A 113 -3.29 4.03 -2.92
CA SER A 113 -4.01 4.64 -1.79
C SER A 113 -4.91 5.79 -2.25
N SER A 114 -4.43 6.65 -3.14
CA SER A 114 -5.27 7.70 -3.76
C SER A 114 -6.46 7.11 -4.53
N ASN A 115 -6.26 6.03 -5.27
CA ASN A 115 -7.32 5.36 -6.00
C ASN A 115 -8.33 4.70 -5.07
N LEU A 116 -7.89 4.07 -3.96
CA LEU A 116 -8.80 3.51 -2.95
C LEU A 116 -9.68 4.59 -2.32
N GLU A 117 -9.12 5.75 -1.99
CA GLU A 117 -9.92 6.87 -1.46
C GLU A 117 -10.93 7.38 -2.49
N LYS A 118 -10.55 7.47 -3.77
CA LYS A 118 -11.50 7.83 -4.85
C LYS A 118 -12.61 6.79 -5.00
N TRP A 119 -12.28 5.50 -4.97
CA TRP A 119 -13.28 4.42 -5.03
C TRP A 119 -14.22 4.49 -3.83
N LYS A 120 -13.68 4.64 -2.62
CA LYS A 120 -14.48 4.78 -1.39
C LYS A 120 -15.40 5.99 -1.43
N ALA A 121 -14.91 7.14 -1.91
CA ALA A 121 -15.70 8.34 -2.10
C ALA A 121 -16.81 8.12 -3.15
N GLY A 122 -16.48 7.49 -4.28
CA GLY A 122 -17.45 7.15 -5.33
C GLY A 122 -18.53 6.19 -4.85
N TYR A 123 -18.15 5.15 -4.10
CA TYR A 123 -19.11 4.21 -3.49
C TYR A 123 -20.02 4.91 -2.47
N LYS A 124 -19.46 5.79 -1.63
CA LYS A 124 -20.26 6.58 -0.68
C LYS A 124 -21.25 7.49 -1.41
N GLN A 125 -20.81 8.20 -2.45
CA GLN A 125 -21.69 9.02 -3.28
C GLN A 125 -22.78 8.19 -3.96
N ALA A 126 -22.45 7.01 -4.49
CA ALA A 126 -23.43 6.12 -5.09
C ALA A 126 -24.48 5.64 -4.07
N ALA A 127 -24.04 5.27 -2.87
CA ALA A 127 -24.93 4.88 -1.77
C ALA A 127 -25.82 6.05 -1.33
N ASP A 128 -25.28 7.26 -1.22
CA ASP A 128 -26.04 8.47 -0.88
C ASP A 128 -27.09 8.79 -1.95
N VAL A 129 -26.74 8.68 -3.23
CA VAL A 129 -27.68 8.88 -4.35
C VAL A 129 -28.78 7.82 -4.33
N ALA A 130 -28.46 6.55 -4.06
CA ALA A 130 -29.44 5.48 -3.94
C ALA A 130 -30.41 5.74 -2.77
N ASN A 131 -29.89 6.08 -1.59
CA ASN A 131 -30.70 6.40 -0.41
C ASN A 131 -31.59 7.63 -0.63
N GLN A 132 -31.05 8.69 -1.27
CA GLN A 132 -31.85 9.86 -1.64
C GLN A 132 -32.92 9.53 -2.66
N THR A 133 -32.62 8.68 -3.63
CA THR A 133 -33.59 8.24 -4.65
C THR A 133 -34.71 7.46 -4.00
N GLU A 134 -34.40 6.54 -3.11
CA GLU A 134 -35.41 5.76 -2.38
C GLU A 134 -36.26 6.65 -1.48
N SER A 135 -35.64 7.59 -0.74
CA SER A 135 -36.38 8.58 0.05
C SER A 135 -37.32 9.44 -0.82
N ARG A 136 -36.87 9.87 -2.00
CA ARG A 136 -37.71 10.61 -2.96
C ARG A 136 -38.85 9.74 -3.49
N ARG A 137 -38.59 8.47 -3.82
CA ARG A 137 -39.61 7.51 -4.27
C ARG A 137 -40.67 7.30 -3.19
N ALA A 138 -40.26 7.04 -1.95
CA ALA A 138 -41.17 6.90 -0.82
C ALA A 138 -42.03 8.15 -0.59
N LYS A 139 -41.41 9.35 -0.62
CA LYS A 139 -42.14 10.63 -0.50
C LYS A 139 -43.15 10.84 -1.64
N SER A 140 -42.76 10.53 -2.88
CA SER A 140 -43.64 10.65 -4.03
C SER A 140 -44.78 9.63 -3.99
N ALA A 141 -44.51 8.38 -3.60
CA ALA A 141 -45.53 7.36 -3.40
C ALA A 141 -46.55 7.77 -2.32
N ALA A 142 -46.07 8.32 -1.20
CA ALA A 142 -46.96 8.86 -0.16
C ALA A 142 -47.83 10.01 -0.68
N LYS A 143 -47.26 10.94 -1.47
CA LYS A 143 -48.03 12.03 -2.10
C LYS A 143 -49.10 11.52 -3.06
N VAL A 144 -48.79 10.49 -3.85
CA VAL A 144 -49.76 9.87 -4.77
C VAL A 144 -50.98 9.35 -3.98
N ILE A 145 -50.76 8.63 -2.89
CA ILE A 145 -51.86 8.11 -2.05
C ILE A 145 -52.74 9.25 -1.51
N VAL A 146 -52.13 10.35 -1.05
CA VAL A 146 -52.89 11.52 -0.56
C VAL A 146 -53.71 12.17 -1.67
N LEU A 147 -53.10 12.34 -2.84
CA LEU A 147 -53.77 12.93 -3.99
C LEU A 147 -54.91 12.04 -4.50
N GLU A 148 -54.73 10.73 -4.55
CA GLU A 148 -55.78 9.76 -4.90
C GLU A 148 -56.96 9.85 -3.94
N ARG A 149 -56.71 9.88 -2.62
CA ARG A 149 -57.76 10.09 -1.62
C ARG A 149 -58.47 11.42 -1.81
N ARG A 150 -57.72 12.50 -2.04
CA ARG A 150 -58.29 13.83 -2.29
C ARG A 150 -59.16 13.85 -3.54
N VAL A 151 -58.73 13.20 -4.62
CA VAL A 151 -59.51 13.10 -5.87
C VAL A 151 -60.78 12.29 -5.62
N ALA A 152 -60.71 11.18 -4.89
CA ALA A 152 -61.89 10.39 -4.53
C ALA A 152 -62.90 11.20 -3.70
N ASP A 153 -62.43 11.89 -2.65
CA ASP A 153 -63.28 12.75 -1.81
C ASP A 153 -63.93 13.87 -2.64
N GLN A 154 -63.16 14.50 -3.55
CA GLN A 154 -63.66 15.53 -4.45
C GLN A 154 -64.70 15.00 -5.44
N GLN A 155 -64.54 13.78 -5.94
CA GLN A 155 -65.52 13.14 -6.81
C GLN A 155 -66.83 12.87 -6.07
N VAL A 156 -66.77 12.36 -4.83
CA VAL A 156 -67.95 12.15 -3.98
C VAL A 156 -68.69 13.47 -3.74
N LYS A 157 -67.99 14.51 -3.27
CA LYS A 157 -68.59 15.84 -3.03
C LYS A 157 -69.18 16.45 -4.31
N ASN A 158 -68.53 16.28 -5.46
CA ASN A 158 -69.06 16.75 -6.74
C ASN A 158 -70.36 16.03 -7.12
N GLN A 159 -70.41 14.70 -6.98
CA GLN A 159 -71.63 13.93 -7.22
C GLN A 159 -72.76 14.35 -6.29
N GLU A 160 -72.48 14.62 -5.02
CA GLU A 160 -73.46 15.11 -4.05
C GLU A 160 -73.98 16.50 -4.42
N LEU A 161 -73.09 17.43 -4.78
CA LEU A 161 -73.48 18.77 -5.25
C LEU A 161 -74.32 18.71 -6.54
N TYR A 162 -74.00 17.80 -7.45
CA TYR A 162 -74.79 17.59 -8.66
C TYR A 162 -76.20 17.06 -8.34
N LYS A 163 -76.31 16.05 -7.47
CA LYS A 163 -77.61 15.54 -6.99
C LYS A 163 -78.42 16.63 -6.29
N LEU A 164 -77.77 17.44 -5.44
CA LEU A 164 -78.41 18.57 -4.78
C LEU A 164 -78.94 19.59 -5.79
N GLY A 165 -78.14 19.91 -6.82
CA GLY A 165 -78.55 20.78 -7.92
C GLY A 165 -79.79 20.26 -8.66
N LEU A 166 -79.84 18.95 -8.94
CA LEU A 166 -81.03 18.33 -9.53
C LEU A 166 -82.25 18.37 -8.59
N GLU A 167 -82.06 18.19 -7.28
CA GLU A 167 -83.14 18.31 -6.30
C GLU A 167 -83.75 19.72 -6.31
N VAL A 168 -82.89 20.76 -6.30
CA VAL A 168 -83.31 22.16 -6.38
C VAL A 168 -84.09 22.42 -7.68
N LEU A 169 -83.59 21.95 -8.82
CA LEU A 169 -84.25 22.12 -10.11
C LEU A 169 -85.63 21.43 -10.13
N THR A 170 -85.71 20.21 -9.60
CA THR A 170 -86.95 19.43 -9.50
C THR A 170 -87.98 20.12 -8.60
N ARG A 171 -87.55 20.68 -7.47
CA ARG A 171 -88.45 21.43 -6.59
C ARG A 171 -88.90 22.73 -7.22
N TYR A 172 -88.02 23.44 -7.93
CA TYR A 172 -88.38 24.64 -8.67
C TYR A 172 -89.42 24.34 -9.75
N GLU A 173 -89.26 23.25 -10.51
CA GLU A 173 -90.23 22.78 -11.50
C GLU A 173 -91.59 22.47 -10.86
N LYS A 174 -91.62 21.69 -9.76
CA LYS A 174 -92.85 21.37 -9.02
C LYS A 174 -93.52 22.61 -8.44
N PHE A 175 -92.76 23.58 -7.94
CA PHE A 175 -93.30 24.84 -7.43
C PHE A 175 -93.79 25.75 -8.58
N GLY A 176 -93.14 25.72 -9.74
CA GLY A 176 -93.60 26.40 -10.95
C GLY A 176 -94.93 25.84 -11.45
N LEU A 177 -95.04 24.51 -11.57
CA LEU A 177 -96.20 23.83 -12.13
C LEU A 177 -97.37 23.71 -11.14
N GLY A 178 -97.11 23.33 -9.88
CA GLY A 178 -98.16 23.10 -8.88
C GLY A 178 -98.69 24.39 -8.25
N THR A 179 -97.84 25.41 -8.13
CA THR A 179 -98.25 26.67 -7.49
C THR A 179 -98.80 27.66 -8.50
N ALA A 180 -98.39 27.68 -9.77
CA ALA A 180 -99.00 28.57 -10.77
C ALA A 180 -100.48 28.24 -11.03
N ILE A 181 -100.90 26.98 -10.86
CA ILE A 181 -102.30 26.56 -10.99
C ILE A 181 -103.14 26.95 -9.75
N VAL A 182 -102.52 27.05 -8.56
CA VAL A 182 -103.18 27.42 -7.30
C VAL A 182 -103.12 28.94 -7.03
N ARG A 183 -102.19 29.66 -7.65
CA ARG A 183 -101.86 31.08 -7.37
C ARG A 183 -102.72 32.05 -8.17
N ARG A 184 -103.99 32.11 -7.82
CA ARG A 184 -104.76 33.36 -7.89
C ARG A 184 -104.74 34.13 -6.56
N GLU A 185 -103.93 33.70 -5.59
CA GLU A 185 -103.74 34.41 -4.32
C GLU A 185 -102.32 34.99 -4.16
N PRO A 186 -102.20 36.20 -3.55
CA PRO A 186 -100.96 36.95 -3.47
C PRO A 186 -99.94 36.24 -2.55
N PHE A 187 -98.65 36.44 -2.81
CA PHE A 187 -97.56 35.96 -1.96
C PHE A 187 -97.73 36.47 -0.51
N THR A 188 -98.35 35.67 0.36
CA THR A 188 -98.53 35.98 1.79
C THR A 188 -97.26 35.66 2.59
N GLY A 189 -97.10 36.28 3.76
CA GLY A 189 -95.90 36.14 4.60
C GLY A 189 -95.52 34.69 4.97
N ILE A 190 -96.50 33.78 5.04
CA ILE A 190 -96.26 32.35 5.31
C ILE A 190 -95.52 31.67 4.13
N ALA A 191 -95.87 32.00 2.88
CA ALA A 191 -95.18 31.45 1.71
C ALA A 191 -93.75 31.99 1.61
N ARG A 192 -93.55 33.27 1.96
CA ARG A 192 -92.23 33.90 2.02
C ARG A 192 -91.33 33.25 3.06
N ALA A 193 -91.82 33.05 4.28
CA ALA A 193 -91.07 32.38 5.34
C ALA A 193 -90.64 30.96 4.94
N LYS A 194 -91.53 30.17 4.29
CA LYS A 194 -91.19 28.83 3.78
C LYS A 194 -90.09 28.87 2.71
N PHE A 195 -90.11 29.86 1.83
CA PHE A 195 -89.05 30.06 0.84
C PHE A 195 -87.71 30.43 1.48
N GLU A 196 -87.74 31.32 2.48
CA GLU A 196 -86.53 31.71 3.23
C GLU A 196 -85.92 30.49 3.94
N THR A 197 -86.73 29.63 4.58
CA THR A 197 -86.25 28.36 5.17
C THR A 197 -85.67 27.43 4.12
N LEU A 198 -86.32 27.25 2.97
CA LEU A 198 -85.78 26.42 1.87
C LEU A 198 -84.46 26.95 1.33
N VAL A 199 -84.34 28.26 1.15
CA VAL A 199 -83.11 28.91 0.70
C VAL A 199 -82.00 28.72 1.74
N GLN A 200 -82.31 28.81 3.03
CA GLN A 200 -81.36 28.51 4.11
C GLN A 200 -80.92 27.04 4.08
N ASP A 201 -81.86 26.09 4.03
CA ASP A 201 -81.55 24.65 3.98
C ASP A 201 -80.62 24.29 2.81
N TYR A 202 -80.85 24.86 1.63
CA TYR A 202 -79.98 24.63 0.47
C TYR A 202 -78.67 25.40 0.54
N SER A 203 -78.67 26.60 1.11
CA SER A 203 -77.45 27.38 1.39
C SER A 203 -76.52 26.60 2.32
N ASP A 204 -77.07 25.98 3.38
CA ASP A 204 -76.33 25.16 4.33
C ASP A 204 -75.76 23.91 3.64
N LYS A 205 -76.57 23.20 2.86
CA LYS A 205 -76.10 22.03 2.07
C LYS A 205 -75.01 22.38 1.05
N LEU A 206 -75.11 23.54 0.39
CA LEU A 206 -74.07 24.05 -0.53
C LEU A 206 -72.80 24.44 0.22
N ALA A 207 -72.92 25.01 1.41
CA ALA A 207 -71.79 25.35 2.27
C ALA A 207 -71.07 24.09 2.78
N ASP A 208 -71.81 23.04 3.11
CA ASP A 208 -71.28 21.74 3.55
C ASP A 208 -70.57 20.97 2.42
N GLY A 209 -71.13 21.01 1.20
CA GLY A 209 -70.53 20.36 0.02
C GLY A 209 -69.31 21.09 -0.55
N ARG A 210 -69.05 22.34 -0.13
CA ARG A 210 -67.92 23.14 -0.63
C ARG A 210 -66.60 22.54 -0.16
N ILE A 211 -65.70 22.29 -1.10
CA ILE A 211 -64.34 21.85 -0.78
C ILE A 211 -63.59 23.01 -0.12
N LYS A 212 -63.33 22.91 1.19
CA LYS A 212 -62.54 23.89 1.94
C LYS A 212 -61.04 23.54 1.83
N PRO A 213 -60.14 24.53 1.81
CA PRO A 213 -58.69 24.27 1.84
C PRO A 213 -58.28 23.52 3.13
N GLU A 214 -59.03 23.72 4.21
CA GLU A 214 -58.82 23.07 5.52
C GLU A 214 -59.05 21.55 5.47
N ASP A 215 -59.97 21.06 4.63
CA ASP A 215 -60.16 19.63 4.39
C ASP A 215 -58.94 19.00 3.68
N ALA A 216 -58.28 19.79 2.83
CA ALA A 216 -57.04 19.38 2.17
C ALA A 216 -55.86 19.34 3.15
N GLU A 217 -55.80 20.25 4.11
CA GLU A 217 -54.78 20.27 5.17
C GLU A 217 -54.99 19.14 6.18
N LYS A 218 -56.23 18.78 6.52
CA LYS A 218 -56.54 17.66 7.41
C LYS A 218 -56.15 16.31 6.79
N SER A 219 -56.38 16.13 5.49
CA SER A 219 -55.94 14.96 4.73
C SER A 219 -54.40 14.90 4.58
N ALA A 220 -53.74 16.05 4.39
CA ALA A 220 -52.28 16.14 4.33
C ALA A 220 -51.60 15.87 5.70
N SER A 221 -52.19 16.33 6.80
CA SER A 221 -51.70 16.12 8.17
C SER A 221 -51.81 14.65 8.61
N ALA A 222 -52.94 13.99 8.31
CA ALA A 222 -53.13 12.56 8.60
C ALA A 222 -52.14 11.66 7.83
N ALA A 223 -51.75 12.07 6.62
CA ALA A 223 -50.79 11.33 5.81
C ALA A 223 -49.33 11.59 6.22
N ALA A 224 -49.00 12.79 6.70
CA ALA A 224 -47.69 13.08 7.29
C ALA A 224 -47.44 12.25 8.57
N ALA A 225 -48.50 12.02 9.37
CA ALA A 225 -48.44 11.16 10.55
C ALA A 225 -48.29 9.66 10.20
N ALA A 226 -48.93 9.19 9.12
CA ALA A 226 -48.78 7.82 8.65
C ALA A 226 -47.39 7.53 8.04
N ALA A 227 -46.77 8.54 7.40
CA ALA A 227 -45.43 8.43 6.82
C ALA A 227 -44.30 8.44 7.87
N SER A 228 -44.53 8.96 9.09
CA SER A 228 -43.53 8.90 10.19
C SER A 228 -43.64 7.65 11.05
N ALA A 229 -44.70 6.84 10.89
CA ALA A 229 -44.98 5.66 11.69
C ALA A 229 -44.63 4.31 11.03
N ALA A 230 -44.06 4.30 9.81
CA ALA A 230 -43.61 3.06 9.17
C ALA A 230 -42.25 2.61 9.77
N PRO A 231 -42.17 1.45 10.43
CA PRO A 231 -40.97 1.00 11.11
C PRO A 231 -39.93 0.50 10.12
N ALA A 232 -38.66 0.73 10.46
CA ALA A 232 -37.52 0.08 9.88
C ALA A 232 -37.63 -1.44 10.01
N SER A 233 -37.90 -2.14 8.91
CA SER A 233 -37.58 -3.58 8.76
C SER A 233 -37.75 -4.00 7.30
N ALA A 234 -36.71 -3.75 6.50
CA ALA A 234 -36.46 -4.57 5.31
C ALA A 234 -35.40 -5.61 5.71
N PRO A 235 -35.66 -6.92 5.53
CA PRO A 235 -34.67 -7.94 5.79
C PRO A 235 -33.54 -7.83 4.77
N VAL A 236 -32.32 -7.99 5.26
CA VAL A 236 -31.08 -8.11 4.47
C VAL A 236 -31.27 -9.19 3.41
N PRO A 237 -31.08 -8.91 2.10
CA PRO A 237 -30.93 -9.99 1.14
C PRO A 237 -29.59 -10.68 1.39
N ALA A 238 -29.68 -11.97 1.64
CA ALA A 238 -28.59 -12.89 1.90
C ALA A 238 -27.45 -12.76 0.88
N THR A 239 -26.23 -12.86 1.41
CA THR A 239 -24.99 -13.15 0.69
C THR A 239 -25.17 -14.38 -0.23
N PRO A 240 -24.70 -14.34 -1.49
CA PRO A 240 -24.51 -15.56 -2.26
C PRO A 240 -23.26 -16.27 -1.69
N SER A 241 -23.49 -17.33 -0.92
CA SER A 241 -22.46 -18.31 -0.59
C SER A 241 -22.21 -19.18 -1.82
N GLU A 242 -21.03 -19.00 -2.39
CA GLU A 242 -20.09 -20.03 -2.83
C GLU A 242 -20.58 -21.50 -2.79
N LYS A 243 -20.63 -22.15 -3.96
CA LYS A 243 -20.50 -23.61 -4.15
C LYS A 243 -19.91 -23.90 -5.56
N PRO A 244 -19.31 -25.07 -5.79
CA PRO A 244 -17.94 -25.17 -6.29
C PRO A 244 -17.85 -25.66 -7.74
N ALA A 245 -16.66 -25.47 -8.30
CA ALA A 245 -16.08 -26.08 -9.51
C ALA A 245 -16.88 -27.21 -10.19
N GLU A 246 -17.28 -26.96 -11.43
CA GLU A 246 -17.57 -28.01 -12.40
C GLU A 246 -16.74 -27.78 -13.66
N LYS A 247 -15.86 -28.75 -13.92
CA LYS A 247 -14.93 -28.86 -15.04
C LYS A 247 -15.70 -29.28 -16.31
N PRO A 248 -15.38 -28.74 -17.49
CA PRO A 248 -15.46 -29.51 -18.73
C PRO A 248 -14.03 -29.67 -19.28
N ALA A 249 -13.48 -30.87 -19.28
CA ALA A 249 -13.66 -31.86 -20.34
C ALA A 249 -13.04 -31.36 -21.65
N ALA A 250 -11.84 -31.87 -21.91
CA ALA A 250 -11.14 -31.77 -23.17
C ALA A 250 -11.95 -32.42 -24.30
N SER A 251 -12.02 -31.74 -25.43
CA SER A 251 -12.28 -32.33 -26.75
C SER A 251 -11.56 -31.45 -27.76
N ALA A 252 -10.37 -31.88 -28.20
CA ALA A 252 -10.20 -32.62 -29.44
C ALA A 252 -10.40 -31.74 -30.68
N GLN A 253 -9.28 -31.16 -31.14
CA GLN A 253 -8.75 -31.38 -32.49
C GLN A 253 -9.79 -31.70 -33.57
N LYS A 254 -10.12 -30.69 -34.37
CA LYS A 254 -10.63 -30.91 -35.73
C LYS A 254 -9.92 -29.95 -36.66
N GLY A 255 -9.16 -30.55 -37.59
CA GLY A 255 -8.35 -29.86 -38.57
C GLY A 255 -9.17 -28.91 -39.42
N LYS A 256 -8.50 -27.83 -39.82
CA LYS A 256 -8.88 -27.03 -40.97
C LYS A 256 -7.69 -26.99 -41.91
N SER A 257 -8.05 -27.29 -43.15
CA SER A 257 -7.41 -27.08 -44.44
C SER A 257 -6.39 -25.96 -44.52
#